data_AF-A0A507QLH8-F1
#
_entry.id   AF-A0A507QLH8-F1
#
_cell.length_a   1.000
_cell.length_b   1.000
_cell.length_c   1.000
_cell.angle_alpha   90.00
_cell.angle_beta   90.00
_cell.angle_gamma   90.00
#
_symmetry.space_group_name_H-M   'P 1'
#
loop_
_entity.id
_entity.type
_entity.pdbx_description
1 polymer ?
#
loop_
_entity_poly.entity_id
_entity_poly.type
_entity_poly.pdbx_seq_one_letter_code
_entity_poly.pdbx_strand_id
1 'polypeptide(L)'
;MIEDTVYRTSSQYRFWSFTEDSLRTLRAKTNASASERVRTAIQTKRQSGLSSTGDTPVSTPGSNVATDDGKLKAKEDEIQCLTPEEEQVLVRYYCEQTLELGDVYKPALPTIVRATAIQYLHRFYLTNSPMTYHPKTIMSCALFLATKTENYYMSLRQFAKNIPGGTPEDVIAPEFLLMQSLRFTFDVRHPFRGLEGGVMELNAIAQGMGQPAPHLPHQTPEDLRKDLLSILPQQGQAQRPTSITDRIARAHGKAREILKTAAQVTDVYFLYTPAQIWLSAFFLADKPLAEFYLNTKLGPDQKNQADQSQQQQQNSLSALRGKVLKTITHCSNTLQSYKPLSSDIEQMKNLKRIAKKLYHCQNPEKIGAGVSQKRDASAAGSGVSGAAADSGKAVSESGQTEPVSKKRRLESAMGDGDNKGISGQDLANRVKEE
;
A
#
# COMPACT_ATOMS: atom_id res chain seq x y z
N MET A 1 13.18 -21.95 14.37
CA MET A 1 13.29 -23.07 13.41
C MET A 1 14.06 -22.59 12.18
N ILE A 2 14.48 -23.49 11.27
CA ILE A 2 15.35 -23.14 10.12
C ILE A 2 14.65 -22.14 9.20
N GLU A 3 13.37 -22.37 8.91
CA GLU A 3 12.52 -21.53 8.09
C GLU A 3 12.38 -20.10 8.62
N ASP A 4 12.33 -19.92 9.95
CA ASP A 4 12.29 -18.59 10.55
C ASP A 4 13.59 -17.83 10.27
N THR A 5 14.73 -18.52 10.36
CA THR A 5 16.04 -17.92 10.07
C THR A 5 16.11 -17.51 8.60
N VAL A 6 15.64 -18.35 7.67
CA VAL A 6 15.57 -18.01 6.24
C VAL A 6 14.67 -16.80 5.99
N TYR A 7 13.50 -16.71 6.64
CA TYR A 7 12.64 -15.53 6.47
C TYR A 7 13.31 -14.25 6.98
N ARG A 8 14.05 -14.33 8.11
CA ARG A 8 14.76 -13.18 8.68
C ARG A 8 15.89 -12.64 7.82
N THR A 9 16.44 -13.42 6.89
CA THR A 9 17.45 -12.91 5.94
C THR A 9 16.83 -12.14 4.77
N SER A 10 15.51 -12.27 4.55
CA SER A 10 14.80 -11.56 3.47
C SER A 10 14.83 -10.05 3.64
N SER A 11 14.78 -9.33 2.51
CA SER A 11 14.62 -7.87 2.51
C SER A 11 13.31 -7.42 3.17
N GLN A 12 12.24 -8.20 3.02
CA GLN A 12 10.95 -7.93 3.64
C GLN A 12 11.05 -7.86 5.17
N TYR A 13 11.69 -8.84 5.80
CA TYR A 13 11.88 -8.81 7.25
C TYR A 13 12.82 -7.67 7.68
N ARG A 14 13.94 -7.51 6.99
CA ARG A 14 15.00 -6.58 7.40
C ARG A 14 14.64 -5.11 7.24
N PHE A 15 13.82 -4.77 6.24
CA PHE A 15 13.54 -3.38 5.87
C PHE A 15 12.05 -3.00 5.97
N TRP A 16 11.15 -3.98 6.01
CA TRP A 16 9.71 -3.76 5.91
C TRP A 16 8.92 -4.55 6.96
N SER A 17 9.53 -4.87 8.10
CA SER A 17 8.83 -5.40 9.27
C SER A 17 9.06 -4.49 10.47
N PHE A 18 7.98 -4.09 11.12
CA PHE A 18 7.94 -3.05 12.13
C PHE A 18 7.09 -3.48 13.32
N THR A 19 7.31 -2.83 14.46
CA THR A 19 6.29 -2.79 15.52
C THR A 19 5.24 -1.73 15.18
N GLU A 20 4.04 -1.82 15.76
CA GLU A 20 2.99 -0.81 15.55
C GLU A 20 3.45 0.61 15.90
N ASP A 21 4.17 0.77 17.01
CA ASP A 21 4.66 2.08 17.46
C ASP A 21 5.72 2.65 16.52
N SER A 22 6.65 1.81 16.03
CA SER A 22 7.68 2.26 15.07
C SER A 22 7.06 2.61 13.71
N LEU A 23 6.07 1.85 13.25
CA LEU A 23 5.35 2.15 12.02
C LEU A 23 4.58 3.47 12.12
N ARG A 24 3.88 3.70 13.24
CA ARG A 24 3.16 4.94 13.53
C ARG A 24 4.13 6.13 13.59
N THR A 25 5.24 5.98 14.30
CA THR A 25 6.28 7.02 14.43
C THR A 25 6.89 7.36 13.08
N LEU A 26 7.17 6.35 12.25
CA LEU A 26 7.71 6.55 10.90
C LEU A 26 6.75 7.39 10.04
N ARG A 27 5.45 7.04 10.03
CA ARG A 27 4.42 7.79 9.30
C ARG A 27 4.31 9.22 9.80
N ALA A 28 4.27 9.43 11.12
CA ALA A 28 4.21 10.77 11.71
C ALA A 28 5.42 11.63 11.33
N LYS A 29 6.63 11.04 11.34
CA LYS A 29 7.86 11.74 10.93
C LYS A 29 7.84 12.10 9.44
N THR A 30 7.42 11.18 8.58
CA THR A 30 7.29 11.41 7.13
C THR A 30 6.29 12.54 6.84
N ASN A 31 5.12 12.49 7.48
CA ASN A 31 4.10 13.53 7.37
C ASN A 31 4.59 14.90 7.87
N ALA A 32 5.27 14.95 9.03
CA ALA A 32 5.80 16.20 9.58
C ALA A 32 6.83 16.85 8.63
N SER A 33 7.77 16.06 8.11
CA SER A 33 8.76 16.57 7.14
C SER A 33 8.13 17.02 5.83
N ALA A 34 7.12 16.29 5.33
CA ALA A 34 6.39 16.71 4.13
C ALA A 34 5.58 17.99 4.36
N SER A 35 4.92 18.11 5.52
CA SER A 35 4.15 19.31 5.90
C SER A 35 5.03 20.55 5.96
N GLU A 36 6.22 20.45 6.55
CA GLU A 36 7.21 21.52 6.58
C GLU A 36 7.59 21.96 5.16
N ARG A 37 7.97 21.01 4.29
CA ARG A 37 8.34 21.31 2.90
C ARG A 37 7.20 21.96 2.12
N VAL A 38 5.96 21.50 2.32
CA VAL A 38 4.76 22.06 1.68
C VAL A 38 4.53 23.51 2.12
N ARG A 39 4.60 23.78 3.43
CA ARG A 39 4.42 25.13 3.98
C ARG A 39 5.48 26.09 3.41
N THR A 40 6.75 25.68 3.42
CA THR A 40 7.84 26.47 2.85
C THR A 40 7.64 26.73 1.37
N ALA A 41 7.33 25.71 0.56
CA ALA A 41 7.13 25.87 -0.89
C ALA A 41 5.97 26.82 -1.23
N ILE A 42 4.86 26.74 -0.47
CA ILE A 42 3.71 27.64 -0.68
C ILE A 42 4.04 29.07 -0.23
N GLN A 43 4.75 29.25 0.88
CA GLN A 43 5.19 30.57 1.34
C GLN A 43 6.11 31.24 0.32
N THR A 44 7.10 30.52 -0.22
CA THR A 44 8.00 31.01 -1.27
C THR A 44 7.23 31.40 -2.55
N LYS A 45 6.24 30.60 -2.94
CA LYS A 45 5.38 30.89 -4.10
C LYS A 45 4.50 32.14 -3.88
N ARG A 46 4.00 32.35 -2.67
CA ARG A 46 3.24 33.56 -2.32
C ARG A 46 4.13 34.80 -2.39
N GLN A 47 5.30 34.75 -1.76
CA GLN A 47 6.26 35.86 -1.75
C GLN A 47 6.75 36.23 -3.17
N SER A 48 7.08 35.24 -4.01
CA SER A 48 7.48 35.50 -5.40
C SER A 48 6.34 36.02 -6.29
N GLY A 49 5.08 35.67 -6.00
CA GLY A 49 3.91 36.24 -6.68
C GLY A 49 3.69 37.72 -6.36
N LEU A 50 3.90 38.13 -5.11
CA LEU A 50 3.78 39.51 -4.64
C LEU A 50 4.85 40.44 -5.24
N SER A 51 6.06 39.93 -5.49
CA SER A 51 7.15 40.72 -6.10
C SER A 51 7.00 40.96 -7.60
N SER A 52 5.99 40.37 -8.26
CA SER A 52 5.76 40.52 -9.70
C SER A 52 4.80 41.66 -10.08
N THR A 53 4.24 42.37 -9.09
CA THR A 53 3.45 43.60 -9.26
C THR A 53 4.23 44.82 -8.74
N GLY A 54 5.47 44.98 -9.18
CA GLY A 54 6.25 46.20 -8.94
C GLY A 54 5.95 47.23 -10.03
N ASP A 55 4.80 47.89 -9.94
CA ASP A 55 4.61 49.16 -10.63
C ASP A 55 5.36 50.25 -9.84
N THR A 56 6.21 50.98 -10.53
CA THR A 56 7.13 51.98 -9.97
C THR A 56 6.35 53.07 -9.20
N PRO A 57 6.56 53.29 -7.89
CA PRO A 57 5.98 54.45 -7.24
C PRO A 57 6.84 55.67 -7.57
N VAL A 58 6.31 56.55 -8.43
CA VAL A 58 6.81 57.91 -8.60
C VAL A 58 6.68 58.63 -7.25
N SER A 59 7.83 59.05 -6.71
CA SER A 59 7.95 59.84 -5.50
C SER A 59 7.16 61.15 -5.62
N THR A 60 6.19 61.37 -4.73
CA THR A 60 5.64 62.71 -4.45
C THR A 60 5.80 62.95 -2.94
N PRO A 61 6.58 63.96 -2.50
CA PRO A 61 6.75 64.24 -1.09
C PRO A 61 5.64 65.18 -0.59
N GLY A 62 4.83 64.71 0.35
CA GLY A 62 3.99 65.58 1.18
C GLY A 62 2.64 64.98 1.58
N SER A 63 2.56 64.46 2.80
CA SER A 63 1.58 64.86 3.82
C SER A 63 1.56 63.86 4.96
N ASN A 64 1.65 64.38 6.18
CA ASN A 64 1.55 63.65 7.43
C ASN A 64 0.11 63.15 7.66
N VAL A 65 -0.12 61.83 7.72
CA VAL A 65 -1.29 61.25 8.39
C VAL A 65 -0.92 59.92 9.05
N ALA A 66 -1.01 59.93 10.38
CA ALA A 66 -1.24 58.86 11.35
C ALA A 66 -0.77 57.42 11.03
N THR A 67 0.14 56.94 11.87
CA THR A 67 0.42 55.54 12.18
C THR A 67 -0.86 54.81 12.64
N ASP A 68 -1.47 54.03 11.75
CA ASP A 68 -2.43 52.97 12.08
C ASP A 68 -1.69 51.62 12.04
N ASP A 69 -0.86 51.38 13.06
CA ASP A 69 -0.12 50.14 13.32
C ASP A 69 -1.03 49.02 13.88
N GLY A 70 -2.30 48.96 13.47
CA GLY A 70 -3.32 48.16 14.16
C GLY A 70 -3.91 46.96 13.40
N LYS A 71 -3.83 46.88 12.07
CA LYS A 71 -4.78 46.05 11.31
C LYS A 71 -4.25 45.26 10.11
N LEU A 72 -2.97 44.88 10.12
CA LEU A 72 -2.37 43.98 9.12
C LEU A 72 -1.78 42.68 9.70
N LYS A 73 -2.31 42.21 10.84
CA LYS A 73 -2.29 40.77 11.14
C LYS A 73 -3.58 40.14 10.64
N ALA A 74 -3.76 40.13 9.32
CA ALA A 74 -4.64 39.13 8.72
C ALA A 74 -4.09 37.78 9.21
N LYS A 75 -4.90 37.05 10.00
CA LYS A 75 -4.59 35.70 10.46
C LYS A 75 -3.90 34.97 9.32
N GLU A 76 -2.64 34.62 9.51
CA GLU A 76 -1.98 33.66 8.64
C GLU A 76 -2.90 32.44 8.61
N ASP A 77 -3.60 32.23 7.50
CA ASP A 77 -4.28 30.95 7.26
C ASP A 77 -3.17 29.91 7.21
N GLU A 78 -2.83 29.38 8.39
CA GLU A 78 -1.84 28.35 8.59
C GLU A 78 -2.26 27.20 7.68
N ILE A 79 -1.46 26.92 6.66
CA ILE A 79 -1.80 25.93 5.63
C ILE A 79 -2.06 24.61 6.34
N GLN A 80 -3.32 24.18 6.33
CA GLN A 80 -3.74 22.99 7.04
C GLN A 80 -3.35 21.75 6.23
N CYS A 81 -2.13 21.26 6.46
CA CYS A 81 -1.63 20.01 5.89
C CYS A 81 -2.45 18.79 6.34
N LEU A 82 -2.36 17.71 5.57
CA LEU A 82 -2.94 16.42 5.96
C LEU A 82 -2.29 15.92 7.26
N THR A 83 -3.09 15.27 8.10
CA THR A 83 -2.61 14.47 9.23
C THR A 83 -2.14 13.09 8.75
N PRO A 84 -1.30 12.38 9.53
CA PRO A 84 -0.89 11.02 9.20
C PRO A 84 -2.08 10.09 8.94
N GLU A 85 -3.16 10.22 9.71
CA GLU A 85 -4.37 9.40 9.59
C GLU A 85 -5.13 9.71 8.28
N GLU A 86 -5.24 11.00 7.91
CA GLU A 86 -5.84 11.40 6.64
C GLU A 86 -5.02 10.90 5.44
N GLU A 87 -3.68 10.91 5.53
CA GLU A 87 -2.82 10.31 4.51
C GLU A 87 -3.09 8.81 4.37
N GLN A 88 -3.22 8.07 5.49
CA GLN A 88 -3.51 6.64 5.43
C GLN A 88 -4.86 6.33 4.79
N VAL A 89 -5.91 7.13 5.08
CA VAL A 89 -7.22 6.97 4.42
C VAL A 89 -7.09 7.13 2.91
N LEU A 90 -6.32 8.12 2.46
CA LEU A 90 -6.10 8.36 1.04
C LEU A 90 -5.29 7.24 0.38
N VAL A 91 -4.19 6.79 1.00
CA VAL A 91 -3.39 5.67 0.50
C VAL A 91 -4.24 4.41 0.40
N ARG A 92 -5.03 4.10 1.42
CA ARG A 92 -5.94 2.97 1.45
C ARG A 92 -6.95 3.00 0.31
N TYR A 93 -7.56 4.16 0.03
CA TYR A 93 -8.45 4.33 -1.12
C TYR A 93 -7.73 3.93 -2.42
N TYR A 94 -6.51 4.41 -2.64
CA TYR A 94 -5.76 4.06 -3.85
C TYR A 94 -5.27 2.60 -3.88
N CYS A 95 -5.07 1.94 -2.74
CA CYS A 95 -4.88 0.48 -2.70
C CYS A 95 -6.13 -0.27 -3.18
N GLU A 96 -7.33 0.15 -2.76
CA GLU A 96 -8.59 -0.42 -3.26
C GLU A 96 -8.76 -0.18 -4.76
N GLN A 97 -8.47 1.04 -5.24
CA GLN A 97 -8.48 1.36 -6.67
C GLN A 97 -7.44 0.56 -7.48
N THR A 98 -6.32 0.15 -6.87
CA THR A 98 -5.33 -0.72 -7.51
C THR A 98 -5.89 -2.11 -7.78
N LEU A 99 -6.69 -2.65 -6.85
CA LEU A 99 -7.37 -3.94 -7.04
C LEU A 99 -8.34 -3.86 -8.21
N GLU A 100 -9.20 -2.84 -8.21
CA GLU A 100 -10.20 -2.59 -9.27
C GLU A 100 -9.54 -2.41 -10.63
N LEU A 101 -8.47 -1.60 -10.72
CA LEU A 101 -7.72 -1.39 -11.95
C LEU A 101 -7.14 -2.70 -12.50
N GLY A 102 -6.67 -3.59 -11.63
CA GLY A 102 -6.14 -4.88 -12.05
C GLY A 102 -7.21 -5.81 -12.66
N ASP A 103 -8.49 -5.64 -12.30
CA ASP A 103 -9.61 -6.40 -12.85
C ASP A 103 -10.10 -5.86 -14.20
N VAL A 104 -9.75 -4.62 -14.57
CA VAL A 104 -10.04 -4.03 -15.89
C VAL A 104 -9.30 -4.76 -17.01
N TYR A 105 -8.10 -5.29 -16.74
CA TYR A 105 -7.32 -6.01 -17.75
C TYR A 105 -7.98 -7.33 -18.16
N LYS A 106 -7.76 -7.75 -19.41
CA LYS A 106 -8.28 -9.00 -19.97
C LYS A 106 -7.13 -9.86 -20.52
N PRO A 107 -6.83 -11.04 -19.93
CA PRO A 107 -7.37 -11.52 -18.65
C PRO A 107 -6.98 -10.61 -17.48
N ALA A 108 -7.73 -10.69 -16.37
CA ALA A 108 -7.46 -9.91 -15.17
C ALA A 108 -6.03 -10.16 -14.67
N LEU A 109 -5.39 -9.12 -14.13
CA LEU A 109 -4.03 -9.26 -13.63
C LEU A 109 -3.97 -10.31 -12.51
N PRO A 110 -2.94 -11.16 -12.49
CA PRO A 110 -2.78 -12.16 -11.43
C PRO A 110 -2.87 -11.54 -10.04
N THR A 111 -3.46 -12.27 -9.09
CA THR A 111 -3.59 -11.80 -7.70
C THR A 111 -2.25 -11.40 -7.10
N ILE A 112 -1.17 -12.13 -7.42
CA ILE A 112 0.18 -11.82 -6.92
C ILE A 112 0.69 -10.48 -7.44
N VAL A 113 0.51 -10.17 -8.73
CA VAL A 113 0.88 -8.88 -9.34
C VAL A 113 0.17 -7.72 -8.63
N ARG A 114 -1.14 -7.85 -8.42
CA ARG A 114 -1.93 -6.83 -7.72
C ARG A 114 -1.48 -6.64 -6.27
N ALA A 115 -1.23 -7.75 -5.56
CA ALA A 115 -0.73 -7.72 -4.19
C ALA A 115 0.64 -7.04 -4.11
N THR A 116 1.59 -7.39 -4.98
CA THR A 116 2.92 -6.77 -5.05
C THR A 116 2.82 -5.27 -5.31
N ALA A 117 1.97 -4.83 -6.24
CA ALA A 117 1.74 -3.41 -6.53
C ALA A 117 1.24 -2.64 -5.29
N ILE A 118 0.31 -3.23 -4.54
CA ILE A 118 -0.23 -2.62 -3.32
C ILE A 118 0.85 -2.56 -2.23
N GLN A 119 1.69 -3.59 -2.10
CA GLN A 119 2.83 -3.53 -1.19
C GLN A 119 3.85 -2.47 -1.60
N TYR A 120 4.07 -2.25 -2.90
CA TYR A 120 4.90 -1.14 -3.36
C TYR A 120 4.31 0.22 -2.99
N LEU A 121 3.00 0.40 -3.12
CA LEU A 121 2.32 1.62 -2.68
C LEU A 121 2.47 1.86 -1.19
N HIS A 122 2.19 0.86 -0.36
CA HIS A 122 2.34 0.98 1.08
C HIS A 122 3.78 1.33 1.47
N ARG A 123 4.77 0.62 0.93
CA ARG A 123 6.20 0.87 1.18
C ARG A 123 6.62 2.27 0.72
N PHE A 124 6.16 2.71 -0.45
CA PHE A 124 6.42 4.05 -0.98
C PHE A 124 5.93 5.13 -0.01
N TYR A 125 4.71 5.00 0.50
CA TYR A 125 4.09 5.97 1.40
C TYR A 125 4.50 5.85 2.88
N LEU A 126 5.46 4.98 3.22
CA LEU A 126 6.14 5.04 4.51
C LEU A 126 7.22 6.13 4.56
N THR A 127 7.86 6.40 3.42
CA THR A 127 8.97 7.38 3.32
C THR A 127 8.61 8.60 2.47
N ASN A 128 7.43 8.60 1.84
CA ASN A 128 6.91 9.70 1.06
C ASN A 128 5.49 10.06 1.52
N SER A 129 5.08 11.31 1.30
CA SER A 129 3.73 11.78 1.61
C SER A 129 2.89 11.97 0.34
N PRO A 130 1.58 11.68 0.38
CA PRO A 130 0.62 12.05 -0.66
C PRO A 130 0.61 13.54 -1.01
N MET A 131 1.00 14.41 -0.06
CA MET A 131 1.12 15.86 -0.29
C MET A 131 2.27 16.19 -1.26
N THR A 132 3.27 15.31 -1.37
CA THR A 132 4.40 15.45 -2.29
C THR A 132 4.15 14.72 -3.60
N TYR A 133 3.71 13.46 -3.51
CA TYR A 133 3.48 12.59 -4.68
C TYR A 133 2.07 12.01 -4.63
N HIS A 134 1.23 12.42 -5.58
CA HIS A 134 -0.17 12.03 -5.58
C HIS A 134 -0.34 10.52 -5.85
N PRO A 135 -1.12 9.77 -5.05
CA PRO A 135 -1.19 8.31 -5.19
C PRO A 135 -1.75 7.80 -6.51
N LYS A 136 -2.63 8.56 -7.18
CA LYS A 136 -3.10 8.22 -8.54
C LYS A 136 -1.93 7.97 -9.53
N THR A 137 -0.89 8.80 -9.47
CA THR A 137 0.26 8.71 -10.38
C THR A 137 1.21 7.58 -9.98
N ILE A 138 1.43 7.38 -8.67
CA ILE A 138 2.31 6.32 -8.18
C ILE A 138 1.66 4.94 -8.36
N MET A 139 0.34 4.85 -8.25
CA MET A 139 -0.45 3.61 -8.39
C MET A 139 -0.26 2.93 -9.74
N SER A 140 -0.41 3.67 -10.85
CA SER A 140 -0.25 3.09 -12.19
C SER A 140 1.17 2.58 -12.41
N CYS A 141 2.16 3.33 -11.94
CA CYS A 141 3.56 2.93 -11.99
C CYS A 141 3.86 1.70 -11.13
N ALA A 142 3.36 1.65 -9.89
CA ALA A 142 3.54 0.50 -9.00
C ALA A 142 2.91 -0.76 -9.57
N LEU A 143 1.73 -0.65 -10.18
CA LEU A 143 1.09 -1.77 -10.85
C LEU A 143 1.90 -2.24 -12.07
N PHE A 144 2.40 -1.32 -12.89
CA PHE A 144 3.27 -1.67 -14.02
C PHE A 144 4.62 -2.25 -13.58
N LEU A 145 5.24 -1.74 -12.52
CA LEU A 145 6.48 -2.28 -11.98
C LEU A 145 6.27 -3.71 -11.45
N ALA A 146 5.13 -3.96 -10.80
CA ALA A 146 4.79 -5.29 -10.29
C ALA A 146 4.66 -6.34 -11.40
N THR A 147 4.17 -5.98 -12.59
CA THR A 147 4.13 -6.91 -13.73
C THR A 147 5.54 -7.37 -14.10
N LYS A 148 6.52 -6.45 -14.09
CA LYS A 148 7.94 -6.77 -14.34
C LYS A 148 8.51 -7.67 -13.25
N THR A 149 8.30 -7.34 -11.97
CA THR A 149 8.95 -8.05 -10.85
C THR A 149 8.34 -9.43 -10.58
N GLU A 150 7.07 -9.63 -10.90
CA GLU A 150 6.38 -10.93 -10.78
C GLU A 150 6.47 -11.78 -12.06
N ASN A 151 7.32 -11.39 -13.02
CA ASN A 151 7.49 -12.07 -14.31
C ASN A 151 6.19 -12.23 -15.12
N TYR A 152 5.27 -11.29 -14.98
CA TYR A 152 4.06 -11.21 -15.78
C TYR A 152 4.25 -10.16 -16.88
N TYR A 153 4.77 -10.55 -18.04
CA TYR A 153 5.10 -9.58 -19.08
C TYR A 153 3.85 -8.91 -19.66
N MET A 154 3.83 -7.58 -19.65
CA MET A 154 2.89 -6.74 -20.38
C MET A 154 3.63 -5.54 -20.94
N SER A 155 3.46 -5.26 -22.24
CA SER A 155 4.11 -4.08 -22.84
C SER A 155 3.54 -2.78 -22.26
N LEU A 156 4.37 -1.74 -22.12
CA LEU A 156 3.94 -0.44 -21.60
C LEU A 156 2.77 0.15 -22.41
N ARG A 157 2.81 0.03 -23.74
CA ARG A 157 1.73 0.51 -24.61
C ARG A 157 0.41 -0.21 -24.36
N GLN A 158 0.45 -1.53 -24.17
CA GLN A 158 -0.75 -2.30 -23.84
C GLN A 158 -1.26 -1.96 -22.44
N PHE A 159 -0.35 -1.81 -21.48
CA PHE A 159 -0.68 -1.45 -20.11
C PHE A 159 -1.38 -0.08 -20.03
N ALA A 160 -0.83 0.93 -20.69
CA ALA A 160 -1.30 2.31 -20.65
C ALA A 160 -2.69 2.51 -21.27
N LYS A 161 -3.11 1.66 -22.22
CA LYS A 161 -4.46 1.74 -22.83
C LYS A 161 -5.60 1.67 -21.82
N ASN A 162 -5.40 0.94 -20.73
CA ASN A 162 -6.40 0.76 -19.68
C ASN A 162 -6.26 1.77 -18.54
N ILE A 163 -5.28 2.69 -18.60
CA ILE A 163 -5.08 3.72 -17.58
C ILE A 163 -5.96 4.94 -17.92
N PRO A 164 -6.94 5.31 -17.08
CA PRO A 164 -7.85 6.40 -17.38
C PRO A 164 -7.13 7.76 -17.45
N GLY A 165 -7.06 8.33 -18.65
CA GLY A 165 -6.47 9.64 -18.91
C GLY A 165 -4.95 9.71 -18.70
N GLY A 166 -4.26 8.56 -18.71
CA GLY A 166 -2.80 8.49 -18.56
C GLY A 166 -2.11 8.11 -19.87
N THR A 167 -0.90 8.64 -20.07
CA THR A 167 -0.01 8.25 -21.17
C THR A 167 1.01 7.19 -20.74
N PRO A 168 1.62 6.44 -21.66
CA PRO A 168 2.77 5.58 -21.37
C PRO A 168 3.87 6.29 -20.56
N GLU A 169 4.14 7.55 -20.89
CA GLU A 169 5.15 8.39 -20.25
C GLU A 169 4.80 8.69 -18.79
N ASP A 170 3.52 8.91 -18.48
CA ASP A 170 3.06 9.13 -17.10
C ASP A 170 3.26 7.91 -16.20
N VAL A 171 3.15 6.70 -16.77
CA VAL A 171 3.33 5.43 -16.03
C VAL A 171 4.79 5.22 -15.66
N ILE A 172 5.73 5.58 -16.54
CA ILE A 172 7.18 5.37 -16.31
C ILE A 172 7.87 6.54 -15.63
N ALA A 173 7.31 7.76 -15.69
CA ALA A 173 7.91 8.94 -15.10
C ALA A 173 8.30 8.78 -13.61
N PRO A 174 7.47 8.19 -12.72
CA PRO A 174 7.84 7.97 -11.33
C PRO A 174 8.56 6.64 -11.08
N GLU A 175 8.93 5.84 -12.11
CA GLU A 175 9.47 4.49 -11.93
C GLU A 175 10.75 4.47 -11.10
N PHE A 176 11.73 5.30 -11.44
CA PHE A 176 12.98 5.35 -10.68
C PHE A 176 12.77 5.84 -9.24
N LEU A 177 11.92 6.86 -9.06
CA LEU A 177 11.55 7.37 -7.73
C LEU A 177 10.89 6.29 -6.87
N LEU A 178 9.99 5.49 -7.47
CA LEU A 178 9.36 4.35 -6.82
C LEU A 178 10.43 3.33 -6.41
N MET A 179 11.30 2.91 -7.33
CA MET A 179 12.38 1.96 -7.05
C MET A 179 13.31 2.41 -5.91
N GLN A 180 13.70 3.69 -5.90
CA GLN A 180 14.50 4.29 -4.82
C GLN A 180 13.77 4.22 -3.47
N SER A 181 12.48 4.56 -3.45
CA SER A 181 11.65 4.53 -2.24
C SER A 181 11.47 3.09 -1.72
N LEU A 182 11.40 2.12 -2.62
CA LEU A 182 11.42 0.70 -2.30
C LEU A 182 12.79 0.17 -1.90
N ARG A 183 13.82 1.03 -1.83
CA ARG A 183 15.21 0.66 -1.52
C ARG A 183 15.73 -0.47 -2.43
N PHE A 184 15.24 -0.54 -3.67
CA PHE A 184 15.51 -1.61 -4.63
C PHE A 184 15.19 -3.02 -4.11
N THR A 185 14.25 -3.15 -3.16
CA THR A 185 13.82 -4.43 -2.58
C THR A 185 12.48 -4.87 -3.16
N PHE A 186 12.55 -5.51 -4.33
CA PHE A 186 11.39 -5.93 -5.11
C PHE A 186 10.77 -7.27 -4.67
N ASP A 187 11.52 -8.12 -3.95
CA ASP A 187 10.97 -9.39 -3.41
C ASP A 187 9.89 -9.10 -2.36
N VAL A 188 8.67 -9.58 -2.63
CA VAL A 188 7.53 -9.53 -1.71
C VAL A 188 7.04 -10.96 -1.46
N ARG A 189 7.08 -11.39 -0.20
CA ARG A 189 6.61 -12.69 0.24
C ARG A 189 5.12 -12.60 0.56
N HIS A 190 4.31 -13.28 -0.24
CA HIS A 190 2.86 -13.29 -0.09
C HIS A 190 2.34 -14.51 0.68
N PRO A 191 1.21 -14.38 1.40
CA PRO A 191 0.59 -15.45 2.18
C PRO A 191 -0.11 -16.53 1.32
N PHE A 192 -0.37 -16.27 0.03
CA PHE A 192 -1.19 -17.15 -0.81
C PHE A 192 -0.66 -18.58 -0.91
N ARG A 193 0.64 -18.76 -1.19
CA ARG A 193 1.23 -20.11 -1.30
C ARG A 193 1.23 -20.85 0.03
N GLY A 194 1.38 -20.14 1.14
CA GLY A 194 1.29 -20.73 2.48
C GLY A 194 -0.10 -21.27 2.77
N LEU A 195 -1.15 -20.55 2.36
CA LEU A 195 -2.52 -21.03 2.44
C LEU A 195 -2.72 -22.31 1.61
N GLU A 196 -2.26 -22.33 0.36
CA GLU A 196 -2.38 -23.53 -0.49
C GLU A 196 -1.67 -24.74 0.15
N GLY A 197 -0.47 -24.54 0.69
CA GLY A 197 0.28 -25.59 1.39
C GLY A 197 -0.43 -26.13 2.64
N GLY A 198 -0.95 -25.25 3.49
CA GLY A 198 -1.71 -25.65 4.68
C GLY A 198 -2.99 -26.43 4.33
N VAL A 199 -3.68 -26.02 3.27
CA VAL A 199 -4.89 -26.72 2.78
C VAL A 199 -4.56 -28.07 2.16
N MET A 200 -3.45 -28.17 1.41
CA MET A 200 -2.96 -29.45 0.90
C MET A 200 -2.67 -30.42 2.04
N GLU A 201 -2.05 -29.94 3.12
CA GLU A 201 -1.77 -30.78 4.29
C GLU A 201 -3.05 -31.24 5.01
N LEU A 202 -4.03 -30.35 5.22
CA LEU A 202 -5.32 -30.72 5.80
C LEU A 202 -6.06 -31.77 4.95
N ASN A 203 -6.00 -31.63 3.62
CA ASN A 203 -6.59 -32.62 2.71
C ASN A 203 -5.84 -33.96 2.76
N ALA A 204 -4.51 -33.94 2.86
CA ALA A 204 -3.72 -35.16 3.04
C ALA A 204 -4.09 -35.88 4.34
N ILE A 205 -4.25 -35.13 5.45
CA ILE A 205 -4.74 -35.68 6.73
C ILE A 205 -6.14 -36.29 6.56
N ALA A 206 -7.07 -35.60 5.90
CA ALA A 206 -8.42 -36.11 5.65
C ALA A 206 -8.42 -37.42 4.86
N GLN A 207 -7.44 -37.61 3.98
CA GLN A 207 -7.25 -38.84 3.18
C GLN A 207 -6.48 -39.94 3.93
N GLY A 208 -5.96 -39.68 5.14
CA GLY A 208 -5.13 -40.63 5.91
C GLY A 208 -3.66 -40.65 5.49
N MET A 209 -3.21 -39.65 4.73
CA MET A 209 -1.81 -39.49 4.31
C MET A 209 -1.07 -38.41 5.11
N GLY A 210 -1.65 -37.95 6.22
CA GLY A 210 -1.04 -36.93 7.08
C GLY A 210 0.21 -37.44 7.76
N GLN A 211 1.30 -36.67 7.72
CA GLN A 211 2.52 -37.00 8.46
C GLN A 211 2.50 -36.30 9.83
N PRO A 212 2.53 -37.07 10.95
CA PRO A 212 2.69 -36.53 12.28
C PRO A 212 4.00 -35.74 12.42
N ALA A 213 3.99 -34.73 13.30
CA ALA A 213 5.20 -33.96 13.53
C ALA A 213 6.28 -34.84 14.21
N PRO A 214 7.58 -34.63 13.91
CA PRO A 214 8.65 -35.46 14.47
C PRO A 214 8.72 -35.52 16.00
N HIS A 215 8.18 -34.51 16.69
CA HIS A 215 8.13 -34.43 18.15
C HIS A 215 6.89 -35.08 18.77
N LEU A 216 5.99 -35.66 17.95
CA LEU A 216 4.81 -36.42 18.38
C LEU A 216 4.92 -37.88 17.87
N PRO A 217 5.91 -38.66 18.32
CA PRO A 217 6.23 -39.97 17.74
C PRO A 217 5.13 -41.03 17.95
N HIS A 218 4.23 -40.80 18.91
CA HIS A 218 3.13 -41.72 19.23
C HIS A 218 1.87 -41.48 18.41
N GLN A 219 1.79 -40.36 17.68
CA GLN A 219 0.63 -40.05 16.86
C GLN A 219 0.76 -40.75 15.50
N THR A 220 -0.30 -41.42 15.05
CA THR A 220 -0.36 -42.05 13.74
C THR A 220 -1.11 -41.19 12.70
N PRO A 221 -0.95 -41.43 11.39
CA PRO A 221 -1.78 -40.80 10.36
C PRO A 221 -3.28 -41.02 10.57
N GLU A 222 -3.67 -42.20 11.05
CA GLU A 222 -5.05 -42.55 11.40
C GLU A 222 -5.57 -41.75 12.59
N ASP A 223 -4.74 -41.52 13.61
CA ASP A 223 -5.09 -40.67 14.75
C ASP A 223 -5.34 -39.22 14.29
N LEU A 224 -4.46 -38.66 13.45
CA LEU A 224 -4.65 -37.32 12.88
C LEU A 224 -5.95 -37.21 12.09
N ARG A 225 -6.27 -38.23 11.29
CA ARG A 225 -7.51 -38.29 10.51
C ARG A 225 -8.72 -38.35 11.44
N LYS A 226 -8.67 -39.19 12.47
CA LYS A 226 -9.74 -39.34 13.46
C LYS A 226 -9.96 -38.03 14.22
N ASP A 227 -8.90 -37.38 14.66
CA ASP A 227 -8.93 -36.09 15.34
C ASP A 227 -9.56 -35.02 14.44
N LEU A 228 -9.14 -34.93 13.18
CA LEU A 228 -9.70 -34.00 12.19
C LEU A 228 -11.21 -34.22 11.97
N LEU A 229 -11.66 -35.48 11.87
CA LEU A 229 -13.07 -35.83 11.71
C LEU A 229 -13.90 -35.54 12.97
N SER A 230 -13.28 -35.52 14.14
CA SER A 230 -13.94 -35.23 15.41
C SER A 230 -14.15 -33.73 15.67
N ILE A 231 -13.53 -32.84 14.88
CA ILE A 231 -13.62 -31.39 15.08
C ILE A 231 -15.03 -30.91 14.82
N LEU A 232 -15.66 -30.35 15.86
CA LEU A 232 -16.97 -29.74 15.74
C LEU A 232 -16.93 -28.50 14.82
N PRO A 233 -17.96 -28.30 13.96
CA PRO A 233 -18.11 -27.06 13.21
C PRO A 233 -18.21 -25.84 14.12
N GLN A 234 -17.69 -24.70 13.66
CA GLN A 234 -17.85 -23.43 14.38
C GLN A 234 -19.34 -23.05 14.47
N GLN A 235 -19.79 -22.65 15.67
CA GLN A 235 -21.17 -22.22 15.90
C GLN A 235 -21.52 -20.99 15.04
N GLY A 236 -22.69 -21.00 14.40
CA GLY A 236 -23.17 -19.88 13.56
C GLY A 236 -22.89 -19.99 12.06
N GLN A 237 -22.35 -21.11 11.55
CA GLN A 237 -22.26 -21.32 10.09
C GLN A 237 -23.65 -21.56 9.48
N ALA A 238 -24.02 -20.72 8.49
CA ALA A 238 -25.35 -20.74 7.84
C ALA A 238 -25.66 -22.06 7.09
N GLN A 239 -24.64 -22.80 6.66
CA GLN A 239 -24.78 -24.10 6.00
C GLN A 239 -23.84 -25.10 6.67
N ARG A 240 -24.36 -26.28 7.03
CA ARG A 240 -23.52 -27.37 7.53
C ARG A 240 -22.71 -27.97 6.37
N PRO A 241 -21.40 -28.17 6.53
CA PRO A 241 -20.59 -28.80 5.49
C PRO A 241 -21.03 -30.26 5.29
N THR A 242 -20.98 -30.73 4.04
CA THR A 242 -21.40 -32.10 3.68
C THR A 242 -20.33 -33.14 3.99
N SER A 243 -19.06 -32.73 4.02
CA SER A 243 -17.90 -33.55 4.35
C SER A 243 -16.79 -32.68 4.94
N ILE A 244 -15.76 -33.32 5.52
CA ILE A 244 -14.57 -32.59 5.97
C ILE A 244 -13.84 -31.88 4.82
N THR A 245 -13.80 -32.49 3.64
CA THR A 245 -13.19 -31.91 2.43
C THR A 245 -13.95 -30.67 1.97
N ASP A 246 -15.30 -30.70 2.00
CA ASP A 246 -16.14 -29.54 1.72
C ASP A 246 -15.90 -28.42 2.74
N ARG A 247 -15.76 -28.76 4.04
CA ARG A 247 -15.44 -27.79 5.09
C ARG A 247 -14.08 -27.12 4.84
N ILE A 248 -13.04 -27.91 4.53
CA ILE A 248 -11.69 -27.40 4.21
C ILE A 248 -11.75 -26.48 2.98
N ALA A 249 -12.46 -26.88 1.93
CA ALA A 249 -12.62 -26.07 0.71
C ALA A 249 -13.34 -24.73 0.97
N ARG A 250 -14.40 -24.73 1.80
CA ARG A 250 -15.09 -23.49 2.21
C ARG A 250 -14.21 -22.58 3.05
N ALA A 251 -13.43 -23.15 3.98
CA ALA A 251 -12.49 -22.39 4.80
C ALA A 251 -11.36 -21.79 3.93
N HIS A 252 -10.84 -22.57 2.99
CA HIS A 252 -9.87 -22.11 1.98
C HIS A 252 -10.41 -20.94 1.16
N GLY A 253 -11.62 -21.07 0.59
CA GLY A 253 -12.25 -20.02 -0.20
C GLY A 253 -12.39 -18.71 0.59
N LYS A 254 -12.94 -18.77 1.81
CA LYS A 254 -13.07 -17.60 2.69
C LYS A 254 -11.73 -16.98 3.04
N ALA A 255 -10.74 -17.79 3.46
CA ALA A 255 -9.41 -17.30 3.79
C ALA A 255 -8.74 -16.64 2.57
N ARG A 256 -8.89 -17.22 1.38
CA ARG A 256 -8.35 -16.68 0.14
C ARG A 256 -8.94 -15.32 -0.21
N GLU A 257 -10.23 -15.12 -0.01
CA GLU A 257 -10.87 -13.81 -0.22
C GLU A 257 -10.43 -12.76 0.81
N ILE A 258 -10.26 -13.13 2.08
CA ILE A 258 -9.66 -12.26 3.10
C ILE A 258 -8.24 -11.84 2.70
N LEU A 259 -7.44 -12.78 2.18
CA LEU A 259 -6.07 -12.50 1.73
C LEU A 259 -6.04 -11.61 0.47
N LYS A 260 -7.00 -11.73 -0.44
CA LYS A 260 -7.10 -10.88 -1.63
C LYS A 260 -7.55 -9.45 -1.32
N THR A 261 -8.29 -9.27 -0.23
CA THR A 261 -8.91 -7.99 0.13
C THR A 261 -8.26 -7.39 1.38
N ALA A 262 -8.73 -7.75 2.58
CA ALA A 262 -8.32 -7.19 3.86
C ALA A 262 -6.80 -7.20 4.07
N ALA A 263 -6.11 -8.28 3.71
CA ALA A 263 -4.66 -8.37 3.91
C ALA A 263 -3.85 -7.39 3.03
N GLN A 264 -4.41 -6.92 1.91
CA GLN A 264 -3.70 -6.03 0.99
C GLN A 264 -3.78 -4.57 1.44
N VAL A 265 -4.88 -4.20 2.07
CA VAL A 265 -5.23 -2.81 2.42
C VAL A 265 -4.94 -2.45 3.88
N THR A 266 -4.71 -3.46 4.74
CA THR A 266 -4.29 -3.28 6.12
C THR A 266 -2.78 -3.40 6.28
N ASP A 267 -2.27 -3.02 7.46
CA ASP A 267 -0.83 -3.02 7.76
C ASP A 267 -0.23 -4.41 8.06
N VAL A 268 -0.98 -5.49 7.81
CA VAL A 268 -0.56 -6.83 8.25
C VAL A 268 0.77 -7.30 7.65
N TYR A 269 1.14 -6.83 6.45
CA TYR A 269 2.44 -7.14 5.84
C TYR A 269 3.63 -6.49 6.54
N PHE A 270 3.41 -5.38 7.25
CA PHE A 270 4.42 -4.72 8.06
C PHE A 270 4.57 -5.34 9.44
N LEU A 271 3.51 -5.96 9.96
CA LEU A 271 3.43 -6.39 11.36
C LEU A 271 3.63 -7.91 11.53
N TYR A 272 3.35 -8.70 10.50
CA TYR A 272 3.29 -10.15 10.59
C TYR A 272 4.01 -10.84 9.43
N THR A 273 4.43 -12.08 9.67
CA THR A 273 5.00 -12.93 8.61
C THR A 273 3.91 -13.45 7.68
N PRO A 274 4.21 -13.81 6.42
CA PRO A 274 3.23 -14.41 5.52
C PRO A 274 2.55 -15.65 6.11
N ALA A 275 3.30 -16.44 6.90
CA ALA A 275 2.77 -17.60 7.61
C ALA A 275 1.70 -17.22 8.65
N GLN A 276 1.97 -16.17 9.44
CA GLN A 276 1.02 -15.65 10.42
C GLN A 276 -0.21 -15.05 9.72
N ILE A 277 -0.04 -14.34 8.61
CA ILE A 277 -1.14 -13.69 7.88
C ILE A 277 -2.10 -14.75 7.30
N TRP A 278 -1.59 -15.76 6.58
CA TRP A 278 -2.49 -16.78 6.01
C TRP A 278 -3.19 -17.59 7.09
N LEU A 279 -2.48 -17.93 8.16
CA LEU A 279 -3.07 -18.69 9.25
C LEU A 279 -4.11 -17.89 10.02
N SER A 280 -3.95 -16.57 10.12
CA SER A 280 -4.96 -15.66 10.68
C SER A 280 -6.19 -15.54 9.80
N ALA A 281 -6.01 -15.44 8.47
CA ALA A 281 -7.13 -15.49 7.54
C ALA A 281 -7.88 -16.84 7.60
N PHE A 282 -7.15 -17.95 7.76
CA PHE A 282 -7.72 -19.28 7.93
C PHE A 282 -8.44 -19.44 9.27
N PHE A 283 -7.88 -18.87 10.35
CA PHE A 283 -8.48 -18.81 11.68
C PHE A 283 -9.80 -18.04 11.70
N LEU A 284 -9.90 -16.94 10.95
CA LEU A 284 -11.18 -16.22 10.76
C LEU A 284 -12.20 -17.05 9.95
N ALA A 285 -11.73 -17.86 9.01
CA ALA A 285 -12.59 -18.67 8.15
C ALA A 285 -13.17 -19.90 8.89
N ASP A 286 -12.34 -20.59 9.66
CA ASP A 286 -12.72 -21.73 10.50
C ASP A 286 -11.72 -21.89 11.67
N LYS A 287 -12.06 -21.32 12.82
CA LYS A 287 -11.19 -21.30 14.01
C LYS A 287 -10.81 -22.72 14.48
N PRO A 288 -11.76 -23.66 14.65
CA PRO A 288 -11.42 -25.02 15.07
C PRO A 288 -10.45 -25.75 14.11
N LEU A 289 -10.60 -25.59 12.79
CA LEU A 289 -9.65 -26.17 11.84
C LEU A 289 -8.26 -25.54 11.93
N ALA A 290 -8.18 -24.22 12.13
CA ALA A 290 -6.90 -23.53 12.29
C ALA A 290 -6.19 -23.92 13.60
N GLU A 291 -6.93 -24.07 14.69
CA GLU A 291 -6.39 -24.55 15.97
C GLU A 291 -5.93 -26.01 15.86
N PHE A 292 -6.69 -26.88 15.19
CA PHE A 292 -6.25 -28.23 14.89
C PHE A 292 -4.93 -28.24 14.10
N TYR A 293 -4.84 -27.46 13.02
CA TYR A 293 -3.63 -27.36 12.22
C TYR A 293 -2.43 -26.88 13.06
N LEU A 294 -2.64 -25.94 14.00
CA LEU A 294 -1.58 -25.55 14.95
C LEU A 294 -1.21 -26.69 15.91
N ASN A 295 -2.17 -27.47 16.38
CA ASN A 295 -1.94 -28.62 17.26
C ASN A 295 -1.06 -29.67 16.57
N THR A 296 -1.26 -29.91 15.27
CA THR A 296 -0.42 -30.89 14.54
C THR A 296 1.04 -30.45 14.43
N LYS A 297 1.32 -29.13 14.54
CA LYS A 297 2.67 -28.57 14.41
C LYS A 297 3.37 -28.27 15.73
N LEU A 298 2.64 -27.92 16.78
CA LEU A 298 3.20 -27.46 18.05
C LEU A 298 2.77 -28.33 19.25
N GLY A 299 1.97 -29.37 19.01
CA GLY A 299 1.37 -30.21 20.04
C GLY A 299 0.15 -29.55 20.71
N PRO A 300 -0.77 -30.35 21.30
CA PRO A 300 -1.89 -29.85 22.08
C PRO A 300 -1.43 -29.30 23.45
N ASP A 301 -2.27 -28.51 24.11
CA ASP A 301 -2.03 -28.08 25.50
C ASP A 301 -2.25 -29.27 26.45
N GLN A 302 -1.18 -30.02 26.74
CA GLN A 302 -1.22 -31.08 27.74
C GLN A 302 -0.95 -30.49 29.13
N LYS A 303 -1.91 -30.63 30.04
CA LYS A 303 -1.79 -30.17 31.43
C LYS A 303 -1.18 -31.19 32.38
N ASN A 304 -0.95 -32.44 32.01
CA ASN A 304 -0.32 -33.45 32.87
C ASN A 304 0.05 -34.69 32.04
N GLN A 305 1.35 -35.00 31.91
CA GLN A 305 1.93 -36.35 32.00
C GLN A 305 3.46 -36.32 31.82
N ALA A 306 4.09 -37.39 32.29
CA ALA A 306 5.42 -37.44 32.89
C ALA A 306 6.56 -37.80 31.91
N ASP A 307 7.64 -37.01 31.95
CA ASP A 307 9.06 -37.43 31.90
C ASP A 307 9.96 -36.18 31.98
N GLN A 308 10.97 -36.18 32.87
CA GLN A 308 11.73 -34.97 33.24
C GLN A 308 12.55 -34.35 32.09
N SER A 309 12.99 -35.15 31.11
CA SER A 309 13.78 -34.68 29.96
C SER A 309 12.93 -34.20 28.77
N GLN A 310 11.73 -34.76 28.56
CA GLN A 310 10.79 -34.31 27.52
C GLN A 310 9.99 -33.08 27.95
N GLN A 311 9.84 -32.85 29.26
CA GLN A 311 9.14 -31.68 29.82
C GLN A 311 9.70 -30.33 29.35
N GLN A 312 11.03 -30.16 29.25
CA GLN A 312 11.60 -28.84 28.94
C GLN A 312 11.33 -28.41 27.48
N GLN A 313 11.41 -29.36 26.54
CA GLN A 313 11.11 -29.11 25.12
C GLN A 313 9.60 -28.91 24.91
N GLN A 314 8.76 -29.71 25.57
CA GLN A 314 7.31 -29.60 25.51
C GLN A 314 6.79 -28.29 26.12
N ASN A 315 7.37 -27.86 27.25
CA ASN A 315 7.08 -26.56 27.86
C ASN A 315 7.44 -25.39 26.94
N SER A 316 8.55 -25.50 26.20
CA SER A 316 8.97 -24.47 25.23
C SER A 316 8.02 -24.38 24.04
N LEU A 317 7.54 -25.52 23.52
CA LEU A 317 6.57 -25.56 22.42
C LEU A 317 5.19 -25.06 22.84
N SER A 318 4.71 -25.41 24.04
CA SER A 318 3.45 -24.86 24.59
C SER A 318 3.55 -23.34 24.80
N ALA A 319 4.67 -22.83 25.34
CA ALA A 319 4.89 -21.40 25.45
C ALA A 319 4.94 -20.70 24.07
N LEU A 320 5.57 -21.33 23.07
CA LEU A 320 5.60 -20.83 21.70
C LEU A 320 4.20 -20.81 21.08
N ARG A 321 3.43 -21.89 21.22
CA ARG A 321 2.02 -21.99 20.81
C ARG A 321 1.19 -20.86 21.39
N GLY A 322 1.30 -20.61 22.69
CA GLY A 322 0.58 -19.51 23.35
C GLY A 322 0.93 -18.14 22.75
N LYS A 323 2.20 -17.90 22.39
CA LYS A 323 2.62 -16.68 21.70
C LYS A 323 2.07 -16.61 20.27
N VAL A 324 2.17 -17.71 19.51
CA VAL A 324 1.68 -17.80 18.13
C VAL A 324 0.17 -17.55 18.06
N LEU A 325 -0.61 -18.14 18.97
CA LEU A 325 -2.05 -17.95 19.01
C LEU A 325 -2.44 -16.50 19.35
N LYS A 326 -1.71 -15.85 20.26
CA LYS A 326 -1.87 -14.41 20.53
C LYS A 326 -1.58 -13.57 19.28
N THR A 327 -0.48 -13.85 18.57
CA THR A 327 -0.14 -13.16 17.33
C THR A 327 -1.21 -13.35 16.25
N ILE A 328 -1.69 -14.59 16.07
CA ILE A 328 -2.76 -14.92 15.11
C ILE A 328 -4.05 -14.19 15.46
N THR A 329 -4.42 -14.16 16.74
CA THR A 329 -5.62 -13.45 17.21
C THR A 329 -5.52 -11.96 16.91
N HIS A 330 -4.37 -11.34 17.19
CA HIS A 330 -4.15 -9.92 16.92
C HIS A 330 -4.21 -9.61 15.41
N CYS A 331 -3.53 -10.42 14.58
CA CYS A 331 -3.58 -10.28 13.13
C CYS A 331 -5.00 -10.50 12.58
N SER A 332 -5.74 -11.47 13.11
CA SER A 332 -7.14 -11.74 12.77
C SER A 332 -8.03 -10.55 13.09
N ASN A 333 -7.85 -9.90 14.24
CA ASN A 333 -8.60 -8.69 14.59
C ASN A 333 -8.31 -7.54 13.61
N THR A 334 -7.05 -7.36 13.21
CA THR A 334 -6.67 -6.38 12.18
C THR A 334 -7.37 -6.67 10.85
N LEU A 335 -7.33 -7.93 10.39
CA LEU A 335 -7.99 -8.36 9.15
C LEU A 335 -9.52 -8.17 9.21
N GLN A 336 -10.15 -8.50 10.34
CA GLN A 336 -11.60 -8.39 10.53
C GLN A 336 -12.08 -6.94 10.64
N SER A 337 -11.22 -6.02 11.11
CA SER A 337 -11.55 -4.59 11.21
C SER A 337 -11.72 -3.90 9.85
N TYR A 338 -11.20 -4.52 8.77
CA TYR A 338 -11.32 -3.97 7.43
C TYR A 338 -12.77 -3.97 6.93
N LYS A 339 -13.19 -2.82 6.41
CA LYS A 339 -14.47 -2.62 5.70
C LYS A 339 -14.22 -1.77 4.45
N PRO A 340 -14.56 -2.21 3.23
CA PRO A 340 -14.30 -1.45 2.02
C PRO A 340 -14.80 0.00 2.13
N LEU A 341 -14.03 0.99 1.67
CA LEU A 341 -14.44 2.39 1.82
C LEU A 341 -15.79 2.67 1.12
N SER A 342 -16.05 1.98 0.00
CA SER A 342 -17.30 2.06 -0.75
C SER A 342 -18.54 1.60 0.03
N SER A 343 -18.35 0.79 1.08
CA SER A 343 -19.46 0.27 1.91
C SER A 343 -19.97 1.28 2.95
N ASP A 344 -19.23 2.36 3.21
CA ASP A 344 -19.54 3.33 4.26
C ASP A 344 -19.64 4.76 3.69
N ILE A 345 -20.85 5.32 3.72
CA ILE A 345 -21.15 6.66 3.21
C ILE A 345 -20.35 7.73 3.96
N GLU A 346 -20.12 7.56 5.27
CA GLU A 346 -19.37 8.53 6.07
C GLU A 346 -17.89 8.52 5.72
N GLN A 347 -17.30 7.33 5.52
CA GLN A 347 -15.92 7.21 5.06
C GLN A 347 -15.72 7.86 3.69
N MET A 348 -16.68 7.69 2.76
CA MET A 348 -16.64 8.35 1.46
C MET A 348 -16.77 9.87 1.56
N LYS A 349 -17.61 10.40 2.46
CA LYS A 349 -17.69 11.85 2.72
C LYS A 349 -16.38 12.37 3.31
N ASN A 350 -15.76 11.63 4.22
CA ASN A 350 -14.48 11.98 4.80
C ASN A 350 -13.36 11.99 3.74
N LEU A 351 -13.30 10.96 2.88
CA LEU A 351 -12.35 10.89 1.77
C LEU A 351 -12.48 12.11 0.83
N LYS A 352 -13.70 12.54 0.50
CA LYS A 352 -13.93 13.76 -0.31
C LYS A 352 -13.40 15.02 0.37
N ARG A 353 -13.58 15.13 1.70
CA ARG A 353 -13.02 16.23 2.50
C ARG A 353 -11.48 16.21 2.46
N ILE A 354 -10.88 15.04 2.64
CA ILE A 354 -9.42 14.84 2.59
C ILE A 354 -8.87 15.21 1.21
N ALA A 355 -9.53 14.79 0.13
CA ALA A 355 -9.13 15.13 -1.23
C ALA A 355 -9.18 16.64 -1.49
N LYS A 356 -10.24 17.33 -1.01
CA LYS A 356 -10.32 18.80 -1.08
C LYS A 356 -9.19 19.46 -0.28
N LYS A 357 -8.89 18.94 0.90
CA LYS A 357 -7.78 19.44 1.74
C LYS A 357 -6.42 19.25 1.04
N LEU A 358 -6.17 18.07 0.47
CA LEU A 358 -4.97 17.77 -0.30
C LEU A 358 -4.75 18.75 -1.44
N TYR A 359 -5.80 19.12 -2.18
CA TYR A 359 -5.72 20.11 -3.26
C TYR A 359 -5.11 21.45 -2.79
N HIS A 360 -5.40 21.86 -1.56
CA HIS A 360 -4.88 23.11 -1.00
C HIS A 360 -3.48 22.98 -0.37
N CYS A 361 -3.05 21.76 -0.01
CA CYS A 361 -1.76 21.51 0.64
C CYS A 361 -0.84 20.59 -0.18
N GLN A 362 -1.02 20.54 -1.51
CA GLN A 362 -0.14 19.80 -2.39
C GLN A 362 1.11 20.63 -2.72
N ASN A 363 2.28 20.00 -2.73
CA ASN A 363 3.54 20.68 -3.01
C ASN A 363 3.53 21.22 -4.47
N PRO A 364 3.53 22.56 -4.66
CA PRO A 364 3.38 23.17 -5.98
C PRO A 364 4.56 22.89 -6.92
N GLU A 365 5.74 22.55 -6.39
CA GLU A 365 6.93 22.24 -7.20
C GLU A 365 6.88 20.83 -7.79
N LYS A 366 6.05 19.95 -7.22
CA LYS A 366 5.91 18.54 -7.63
C LYS A 366 4.60 18.27 -8.38
N ILE A 367 3.69 19.24 -8.47
CA ILE A 367 2.52 19.18 -9.34
C ILE A 367 3.01 19.22 -10.80
N GLY A 368 2.80 18.13 -11.55
CA GLY A 368 3.28 17.99 -12.94
C GLY A 368 4.70 17.43 -13.09
N ALA A 369 5.21 16.70 -12.09
CA ALA A 369 6.57 16.13 -12.05
C ALA A 369 6.92 15.07 -13.14
N GLY A 370 6.18 15.00 -14.25
CA GLY A 370 6.72 14.50 -15.52
C GLY A 370 7.83 15.39 -16.11
N VAL A 371 8.03 16.60 -15.55
CA VAL A 371 9.03 17.58 -16.03
C VAL A 371 10.35 17.56 -15.22
N SER A 372 10.38 16.97 -14.02
CA SER A 372 11.59 17.00 -13.16
C SER A 372 12.72 16.09 -13.65
N GLN A 373 12.43 14.98 -14.35
CA GLN A 373 13.48 14.16 -14.96
C GLN A 373 14.34 14.96 -15.96
N LYS A 374 13.77 15.98 -16.61
CA LYS A 374 14.52 16.82 -17.55
C LYS A 374 15.54 17.73 -16.85
N ARG A 375 15.32 18.09 -15.58
CA ARG A 375 16.26 18.95 -14.81
C ARG A 375 17.37 18.15 -14.13
N ASP A 376 17.05 16.99 -13.57
CA ASP A 376 18.05 16.17 -12.89
C ASP A 376 18.98 15.43 -13.88
N ALA A 377 18.47 15.03 -15.04
CA ALA A 377 19.30 14.46 -16.10
C ALA A 377 20.28 15.49 -16.71
N SER A 378 19.88 16.77 -16.78
CA SER A 378 20.78 17.85 -17.25
C SER A 378 21.86 18.24 -16.22
N ALA A 379 21.62 18.02 -14.93
CA ALA A 379 22.60 18.28 -13.87
C ALA A 379 23.62 17.14 -13.71
N ALA A 380 23.24 15.89 -14.02
CA ALA A 380 24.14 14.73 -13.94
C ALA A 380 25.08 14.57 -15.15
N GLY A 381 24.85 15.30 -16.25
CA GLY A 381 25.63 15.21 -17.48
C GLY A 381 26.87 16.12 -17.58
N SER A 382 27.13 16.97 -16.59
CA SER A 382 28.17 18.01 -16.65
C SER A 382 29.39 17.72 -15.76
N GLY A 383 29.85 16.46 -15.76
CA GLY A 383 30.95 16.06 -14.89
C GLY A 383 31.77 14.85 -15.32
N VAL A 384 32.13 14.69 -16.60
CA VAL A 384 33.38 13.99 -17.01
C VAL A 384 33.84 14.55 -18.36
N SER A 385 35.04 15.13 -18.37
CA SER A 385 35.78 15.54 -19.56
C SER A 385 36.46 14.34 -20.24
N GLY A 386 36.29 14.22 -21.56
CA GLY A 386 37.08 13.34 -22.43
C GLY A 386 37.01 13.86 -23.87
N ALA A 387 38.15 14.27 -24.40
CA ALA A 387 38.33 15.05 -25.62
C ALA A 387 37.95 14.32 -26.93
N ALA A 388 37.29 15.04 -27.84
CA ALA A 388 37.53 15.00 -29.29
C ALA A 388 36.76 16.16 -29.95
N ALA A 389 37.46 16.89 -30.81
CA ALA A 389 36.93 18.01 -31.59
C ALA A 389 36.00 17.54 -32.71
N ASP A 390 34.92 18.27 -32.96
CA ASP A 390 34.59 18.76 -34.30
C ASP A 390 33.56 19.92 -34.25
N SER A 391 33.76 20.82 -35.20
CA SER A 391 33.12 22.09 -35.48
C SER A 391 31.67 21.99 -35.95
N GLY A 392 30.82 22.92 -35.49
CA GLY A 392 29.45 23.05 -35.99
C GLY A 392 28.68 24.22 -35.38
N LYS A 393 28.65 25.35 -36.09
CA LYS A 393 27.85 26.56 -35.83
C LYS A 393 26.40 26.25 -35.41
N ALA A 394 25.92 26.86 -34.34
CA ALA A 394 24.49 27.12 -34.15
C ALA A 394 24.26 28.48 -33.47
N VAL A 395 23.36 29.23 -34.07
CA VAL A 395 23.00 30.63 -33.87
C VAL A 395 22.24 30.82 -32.55
N SER A 396 22.59 31.87 -31.81
CA SER A 396 21.84 32.37 -30.67
C SER A 396 20.62 33.17 -31.14
N GLU A 397 19.42 32.70 -30.85
CA GLU A 397 18.20 33.48 -31.02
C GLU A 397 17.46 33.60 -29.69
N SER A 398 17.36 34.85 -29.24
CA SER A 398 16.61 35.32 -28.08
C SER A 398 15.11 35.23 -28.33
N GLY A 399 14.38 34.54 -27.46
CA GLY A 399 12.92 34.50 -27.47
C GLY A 399 12.35 34.64 -26.06
N GLN A 400 12.00 35.88 -25.69
CA GLN A 400 11.25 36.21 -24.48
C GLN A 400 9.78 35.77 -24.59
N THR A 401 9.18 35.52 -23.41
CA THR A 401 7.74 35.60 -23.07
C THR A 401 6.75 34.64 -23.74
N GLU A 402 6.32 33.59 -23.01
CA GLU A 402 4.92 33.10 -22.98
C GLU A 402 4.67 32.11 -21.82
N PRO A 403 4.32 32.57 -20.60
CA PRO A 403 3.64 31.72 -19.61
C PRO A 403 2.23 32.21 -19.21
N VAL A 404 1.81 33.41 -19.61
CA VAL A 404 0.58 34.05 -19.10
C VAL A 404 -0.67 33.58 -19.85
N SER A 405 -0.54 33.25 -21.13
CA SER A 405 -1.63 32.82 -22.04
C SER A 405 -2.12 31.39 -21.77
N LYS A 406 -1.26 30.48 -21.27
CA LYS A 406 -1.68 29.13 -20.84
C LYS A 406 -2.44 29.11 -19.51
N LYS A 407 -2.22 30.09 -18.64
CA LYS A 407 -2.89 30.18 -17.33
C LYS A 407 -4.36 30.62 -17.48
N ARG A 408 -4.66 31.58 -18.35
CA ARG A 408 -6.05 32.00 -18.64
C ARG A 408 -6.89 30.94 -19.36
N ARG A 409 -6.30 30.13 -20.25
CA ARG A 409 -7.03 29.02 -20.89
C ARG A 409 -7.38 27.87 -19.92
N LEU A 410 -6.60 27.68 -18.85
CA LEU A 410 -6.92 26.70 -17.80
C LEU A 410 -8.01 27.23 -16.84
N GLU A 411 -8.03 28.54 -16.57
CA GLU A 411 -9.01 29.18 -15.69
C GLU A 411 -10.43 29.19 -16.29
N SER A 412 -10.58 29.30 -17.63
CA SER A 412 -11.90 29.18 -18.27
C SER A 412 -12.38 27.73 -18.46
N ALA A 413 -11.50 26.72 -18.41
CA ALA A 413 -11.88 25.32 -18.50
C ALA A 413 -12.29 24.69 -17.16
N MET A 414 -11.91 25.31 -16.03
CA MET A 414 -12.29 24.87 -14.68
C MET A 414 -13.54 25.59 -14.14
N GLY A 415 -14.06 26.59 -14.87
CA GLY A 415 -15.18 27.41 -14.43
C GLY A 415 -16.57 26.85 -14.78
N ASP A 416 -16.70 26.01 -15.81
CA ASP A 416 -18.04 25.67 -16.33
C ASP A 416 -18.11 24.32 -17.08
N GLY A 417 -17.46 23.29 -16.53
CA GLY A 417 -17.47 21.94 -17.11
C GLY A 417 -17.44 20.85 -16.06
N ASP A 418 -18.60 20.24 -15.83
CA ASP A 418 -18.83 18.93 -15.22
C ASP A 418 -17.73 18.42 -14.27
N ASN A 419 -17.95 18.70 -12.98
CA ASN A 419 -17.31 17.99 -11.87
C ASN A 419 -17.84 16.54 -11.77
N LYS A 420 -17.69 15.75 -12.84
CA LYS A 420 -17.73 14.29 -12.78
C LYS A 420 -16.34 13.80 -12.41
N GLY A 421 -15.99 13.99 -11.14
CA GLY A 421 -14.99 13.13 -10.51
C GLY A 421 -15.50 11.71 -10.62
N ILE A 422 -14.93 10.95 -11.55
CA ILE A 422 -15.24 9.54 -11.83
C ILE A 422 -15.24 8.80 -10.49
N SER A 423 -16.45 8.46 -10.07
CA SER A 423 -16.69 7.66 -8.87
C SER A 423 -16.30 6.21 -9.18
N GLY A 424 -15.96 5.39 -8.19
CA GLY A 424 -15.74 3.95 -8.41
C GLY A 424 -16.94 3.25 -9.09
N GLN A 425 -18.12 3.87 -9.09
CA GLN A 425 -19.29 3.43 -9.88
C GLN A 425 -19.12 3.61 -11.39
N ASP A 426 -18.37 4.60 -11.87
CA ASP A 426 -18.13 4.80 -13.31
C ASP A 426 -17.16 3.75 -13.89
N LEU A 427 -16.26 3.21 -13.06
CA LEU A 427 -15.43 2.05 -13.40
C LEU A 427 -16.24 0.74 -13.38
N ALA A 428 -17.17 0.60 -12.42
CA ALA A 428 -18.05 -0.58 -12.32
C ALA A 428 -19.14 -0.62 -13.40
N ASN A 429 -19.65 0.54 -13.85
CA ASN A 429 -20.71 0.61 -14.85
C ASN A 429 -20.21 0.32 -16.27
N ARG A 430 -18.95 0.64 -16.59
CA ARG A 430 -18.33 0.25 -17.87
C ARG A 430 -18.11 -1.26 -18.03
N VAL A 431 -18.15 -2.03 -16.94
CA VAL A 431 -18.03 -3.50 -16.97
C VAL A 431 -19.39 -4.18 -17.24
N LYS A 432 -20.51 -3.44 -17.21
CA LYS A 432 -21.85 -3.98 -17.51
C LYS A 432 -22.34 -3.69 -18.93
N GLU A 433 -21.62 -2.88 -19.70
CA GLU A 433 -22.01 -2.45 -21.06
C GLU A 433 -21.14 -3.07 -22.18
N GLU A 434 -20.25 -4.00 -21.87
CA GLU A 434 -19.56 -4.89 -22.82
C GLU A 434 -19.71 -6.35 -22.39
#